data_AF-A0A3N1P1X0-F1
#
_entry.id   AF-A0A3N1P1X0-F1
#
_cell.length_a   1.000
_cell.length_b   1.000
_cell.length_c   1.000
_cell.angle_alpha   90.00
_cell.angle_beta   90.00
_cell.angle_gamma   90.00
#
_symmetry.space_group_name_H-M   'P 1'
#
loop_
_entity.id
_entity.type
_entity.pdbx_description
1 polymer ?
#
loop_
_entity_poly.entity_id
_entity_poly.type
_entity_poly.pdbx_seq_one_letter_code
_entity_poly.pdbx_strand_id
1 'polypeptide(L)' 'MGIFRRKRSGQRIPPPELVAEAKENPGGWVYEIDGNMVDDPNGAVPPEAIIAAWQVDARGRLSGGYQANPNYRPGAAER' A
#
# COMPACT_ATOMS: atom_id res chain seq x y z
N MET A 1 12.79 -9.86 -21.24
CA MET A 1 11.48 -10.21 -20.65
C MET A 1 11.72 -10.75 -19.24
N GLY A 2 11.64 -9.90 -18.21
CA GLY A 2 11.95 -10.26 -16.83
C GLY A 2 10.80 -10.99 -16.16
N ILE A 3 11.03 -12.26 -15.82
CA ILE A 3 10.14 -13.12 -15.03
C ILE A 3 10.10 -12.61 -13.58
N PHE A 4 9.14 -11.72 -13.28
CA PHE A 4 8.79 -11.40 -11.89
C PHE A 4 8.15 -12.64 -11.25
N ARG A 5 8.95 -13.36 -10.47
CA ARG A 5 8.47 -14.43 -9.59
C ARG A 5 7.49 -13.81 -8.58
N ARG A 6 6.19 -13.91 -8.86
CA ARG A 6 5.13 -13.63 -7.89
C ARG A 6 5.31 -14.58 -6.72
N LYS A 7 5.93 -14.11 -5.63
CA LYS A 7 5.55 -14.64 -4.32
C LYS A 7 4.07 -14.30 -4.19
N ARG A 8 3.23 -15.34 -4.15
CA ARG A 8 1.85 -15.18 -3.71
C ARG A 8 1.95 -14.70 -2.27
N SER A 9 1.82 -13.39 -2.07
CA SER A 9 1.57 -12.76 -0.79
C SER A 9 0.18 -13.21 -0.35
N GLY A 10 0.11 -14.45 0.08
CA GLY A 10 -1.10 -15.06 0.61
C GLY A 10 -1.46 -14.36 1.91
N GLN A 11 -2.76 -14.15 2.08
CA GLN A 11 -3.44 -14.10 3.38
C GLN A 11 -3.53 -12.75 4.11
N ARG A 12 -3.24 -11.61 3.48
CA ARG A 12 -3.65 -10.30 4.02
C ARG A 12 -4.89 -9.81 3.28
N ILE A 13 -6.01 -9.69 4.00
CA ILE A 13 -7.23 -9.10 3.47
C ILE A 13 -7.00 -7.59 3.41
N PRO A 14 -6.97 -6.99 2.21
CA PRO A 14 -6.78 -5.56 2.10
C PRO A 14 -8.00 -4.82 2.68
N PRO A 15 -7.79 -3.68 3.36
CA PRO A 15 -8.89 -2.88 3.85
C PRO A 15 -9.78 -2.40 2.69
N PRO A 16 -11.09 -2.19 2.92
CA PRO A 16 -12.04 -1.85 1.86
C PRO A 16 -11.72 -0.52 1.17
N GLU A 17 -11.10 0.41 1.89
CA GLU A 17 -10.65 1.72 1.41
C GLU A 17 -9.58 1.56 0.32
N LEU A 18 -8.64 0.64 0.56
CA LEU A 18 -7.59 0.25 -0.39
C LEU A 18 -8.16 -0.38 -1.66
N VAL A 19 -9.27 -1.12 -1.53
CA VAL A 19 -9.97 -1.71 -2.68
C VAL A 19 -10.72 -0.65 -3.49
N ALA A 20 -11.27 0.37 -2.83
CA ALA A 20 -11.88 1.51 -3.52
C ALA A 20 -10.83 2.28 -4.32
N GLU A 21 -9.72 2.64 -3.68
CA GLU A 21 -8.62 3.38 -4.32
C GLU A 21 -7.96 2.59 -5.48
N ALA A 22 -7.88 1.26 -5.34
CA ALA A 22 -7.40 0.40 -6.41
C ALA A 22 -8.29 0.45 -7.66
N LYS A 23 -9.61 0.63 -7.50
CA LYS A 23 -10.52 0.76 -8.65
C LYS A 23 -10.31 2.08 -9.38
N GLU A 24 -9.93 3.13 -8.66
CA GLU A 24 -9.64 4.44 -9.23
C GLU A 24 -8.25 4.48 -9.91
N ASN A 25 -7.33 3.59 -9.49
CA ASN A 25 -5.95 3.54 -9.97
C ASN A 25 -5.58 2.19 -10.65
N PRO A 26 -6.22 1.80 -11.76
CA PRO A 26 -5.95 0.52 -12.44
C PRO A 26 -4.54 0.45 -13.04
N GLY A 27 -3.91 -0.73 -12.93
CA GLY A 27 -2.57 -1.00 -13.48
C GLY A 27 -1.40 -0.35 -12.72
N GLY A 28 -1.68 0.32 -11.60
CA GLY A 28 -0.70 0.98 -10.76
C GLY A 28 -0.41 0.26 -9.44
N TRP A 29 -0.11 1.07 -8.43
CA TRP A 29 0.10 0.66 -7.05
C TRP A 29 -0.71 1.57 -6.13
N VAL A 30 -1.27 1.00 -5.06
CA VAL A 30 -1.89 1.76 -3.98
C VAL A 30 -1.12 1.49 -2.69
N TYR A 31 -0.93 2.54 -1.88
CA TYR A 31 -0.18 2.46 -0.64
C TYR A 31 -1.12 2.34 0.55
N GLU A 32 -0.77 1.43 1.46
CA GLU A 32 -1.39 1.35 2.79
C GLU A 32 -0.62 2.29 3.72
N ILE A 33 -1.32 3.22 4.36
CA ILE A 33 -0.73 4.27 5.20
C ILE A 33 -1.26 4.12 6.62
N ASP A 34 -0.39 4.27 7.62
CA ASP A 34 -0.81 4.39 9.01
C ASP A 34 -1.31 5.82 9.28
N GLY A 35 -2.63 5.99 9.35
CA GLY A 35 -3.26 7.29 9.58
C GLY A 35 -2.90 7.92 10.93
N ASN A 36 -2.42 7.15 11.92
CA ASN A 36 -1.97 7.72 13.19
C ASN A 36 -0.63 8.47 13.06
N MET A 37 0.08 8.26 11.95
CA MET A 37 1.36 8.91 11.67
C MET A 37 1.25 10.04 10.63
N VAL A 38 0.01 10.38 10.25
CA VAL A 38 -0.28 11.41 9.26
C VAL A 38 -1.15 12.46 9.92
N ASP A 39 -0.56 13.63 10.22
CA ASP A 39 -1.29 14.74 10.84
C ASP A 39 -2.35 15.36 9.91
N ASP A 40 -2.06 15.38 8.61
CA ASP A 40 -2.97 15.87 7.57
C ASP A 40 -3.22 14.80 6.52
N PRO A 41 -4.45 14.27 6.37
CA PRO A 41 -4.76 13.21 5.42
C PRO A 41 -4.58 13.61 3.96
N ASN A 42 -4.53 14.91 3.65
CA ASN A 42 -4.23 15.44 2.32
C ASN A 42 -2.80 15.98 2.20
N GLY A 43 -2.01 15.82 3.25
CA GLY A 43 -0.68 16.39 3.39
C GLY A 43 0.41 15.46 2.87
N ALA A 44 1.66 15.83 3.16
CA ALA A 44 2.79 14.98 2.84
C ALA A 44 2.78 13.73 3.73
N VAL A 45 2.68 12.55 3.11
CA VAL A 45 2.79 11.28 3.83
C VAL A 45 4.27 10.96 4.04
N PRO A 46 4.76 10.88 5.29
CA PRO A 46 6.15 10.53 5.53
C PRO A 46 6.40 9.06 5.13
N PRO A 47 7.61 8.73 4.62
CA PRO A 47 7.92 7.38 4.16
C PRO A 47 7.84 6.34 5.28
N GLU A 48 7.97 6.75 6.55
CA GLU A 48 7.87 5.88 7.73
C GLU A 48 6.42 5.53 8.10
N ALA A 49 5.43 6.31 7.60
CA ALA A 49 4.00 6.05 7.79
C ALA A 49 3.43 5.07 6.74
N ILE A 50 4.15 4.80 5.64
CA ILE A 50 3.70 3.86 4.63
C ILE A 50 3.93 2.44 5.16
N ILE A 51 2.85 1.68 5.37
CA ILE A 51 2.88 0.29 5.84
C ILE A 51 3.35 -0.64 4.70
N ALA A 52 2.75 -0.50 3.52
CA ALA A 52 3.01 -1.36 2.38
C ALA A 52 2.54 -0.75 1.05
N ALA A 53 3.04 -1.29 -0.06
CA ALA A 53 2.53 -1.05 -1.39
C ALA A 53 1.79 -2.28 -1.92
N TRP A 54 0.62 -2.05 -2.51
CA TRP A 54 -0.24 -3.06 -3.09
C TRP A 54 -0.35 -2.89 -4.60
N GLN A 55 -0.07 -3.96 -5.34
CA GLN A 55 -0.13 -3.93 -6.81
C GLN A 55 -1.56 -4.07 -7.31
N VAL A 56 -1.96 -3.16 -8.19
CA VAL A 56 -3.27 -3.15 -8.84
C VAL A 56 -3.17 -3.78 -10.23
N ASP A 57 -4.11 -4.65 -10.57
CA ASP A 57 -4.26 -5.18 -11.92
C ASP A 57 -4.88 -4.14 -12.87
N ALA A 58 -4.85 -4.43 -14.18
CA ALA A 58 -5.43 -3.55 -15.20
C ALA A 58 -6.96 -3.36 -15.08
N ARG A 59 -7.63 -4.10 -14.19
CA ARG A 59 -9.07 -4.01 -13.92
C ARG A 59 -9.36 -3.26 -12.62
N GLY A 60 -8.35 -2.65 -12.00
CA GLY A 60 -8.51 -1.91 -10.75
C GLY A 60 -8.69 -2.81 -9.53
N ARG A 61 -8.18 -4.06 -9.59
CA ARG A 61 -8.28 -5.01 -8.48
C ARG A 61 -6.92 -5.27 -7.89
N LEU A 62 -6.85 -5.40 -6.58
CA LEU A 62 -5.63 -5.79 -5.90
C LEU A 62 -5.21 -7.18 -6.37
N SER A 63 -4.09 -7.23 -7.09
CA SER A 63 -3.58 -8.44 -7.77
C SER A 63 -2.94 -9.44 -6.80
N GLY A 64 -2.81 -9.07 -5.53
CA GLY A 64 -2.11 -9.81 -4.48
C GLY A 64 -0.60 -9.54 -4.45
N GLY A 65 -0.06 -8.68 -5.32
CA GLY A 65 1.28 -8.14 -5.15
C GLY A 65 1.30 -7.25 -3.91
N TYR A 66 2.09 -7.63 -2.91
CA TYR A 66 2.23 -6.92 -1.65
C TYR A 66 3.71 -6.74 -1.35
N GLN A 67 4.10 -5.50 -1.08
CA GLN A 67 5.46 -5.15 -0.70
C GLN A 67 5.40 -4.35 0.59
N ALA A 68 5.68 -5.00 1.71
CA ALA A 68 5.85 -4.32 2.99
C ALA A 68 6.98 -3.30 2.89
N ASN A 69 6.77 -2.12 3.46
CA ASN A 69 7.81 -1.10 3.55
C ASN A 69 8.75 -1.45 4.72
N PRO A 70 10.04 -1.76 4.47
CA PRO A 70 10.99 -2.05 5.54
C PRO A 70 11.30 -0.83 6.42
N ASN A 71 10.95 0.38 5.97
CA ASN A 71 11.12 1.62 6.73
C ASN A 71 9.89 1.99 7.56
N TYR A 72 8.82 1.17 7.54
CA TYR A 72 7.66 1.41 8.37
C TYR A 72 8.06 1.36 9.86
N ARG A 73 7.81 2.45 10.59
CA ARG A 73 8.16 2.59 12.00
C ARG A 73 6.96 3.11 12.80
N PRO A 74 6.15 2.22 13.40
CA PRO A 74 5.06 2.65 14.26
C PRO A 74 5.64 3.44 15.44
N GLY A 75 5.31 4.74 15.53
CA GLY A 75 5.78 5.66 16.57
C GLY A 75 6.83 6.70 16.14
N ALA A 76 7.27 6.73 14.87
CA ALA A 76 8.17 7.81 14.41
C ALA A 76 7.49 9.20 14.35
N ALA A 77 6.15 9.25 14.38
CA ALA A 77 5.37 10.49 14.42
C ALA A 77 5.37 11.19 15.79
N GLU A 78 5.95 10.59 16.85
CA GLU A 78 6.00 11.19 18.20
C GLU A 78 7.17 12.19 18.39
N ARG A 79 7.48 13.06 17.42
CA ARG A 79 8.57 14.06 17.56
C ARG A 79 8.15 15.47 17.17
#